data_AF-A0A1Y3MGG8-F1
#
_entry.id   AF-A0A1Y3MGG8-F1
#
_cell.length_a   1.000
_cell.length_b   1.000
_cell.length_c   1.000
_cell.angle_alpha   90.00
_cell.angle_beta   90.00
_cell.angle_gamma   90.00
#
_symmetry.space_group_name_H-M   'P 1'
#
loop_
_entity.id
_entity.type
_entity.pdbx_description
1 polymer ?
#
loop_
_entity_poly.entity_id
_entity_poly.type
_entity_poly.pdbx_seq_one_letter_code
_entity_poly.pdbx_strand_id
1 'polypeptide(L)'
;MKKLLVVISIFFCVICFGMPNNIKADLPIINQAEEVDKALNGISAYVNVNENSIVSINEREALKDGISQKSIDISKRFFNEQNRLIEAVQAGENLEDIKIDKVLLKEFENYFIMVAKGKTKKQTNLNVMRAIGGCNGDKNKPHLCPPREVKLENISLEVAQKWLLDQGFHRTSSYAGGGKASDPALDFTKCVSANSCVKCAFRDQAVISEDGKGQYKVTIQESEPNPEVLEYVWPSVTWGFYVKWWHDNYC
;
A
#
# COMPACT_ATOMS: atom_id res chain seq x y z
N MET A 1 -38.09 -44.59 61.34
CA MET A 1 -36.98 -44.81 60.38
C MET A 1 -36.66 -43.49 59.70
N LYS A 2 -35.60 -42.79 60.15
CA LYS A 2 -35.09 -41.57 59.50
C LYS A 2 -34.06 -41.98 58.46
N LYS A 3 -34.34 -41.75 57.18
CA LYS A 3 -33.32 -41.84 56.11
C LYS A 3 -32.99 -40.43 55.62
N LEU A 4 -31.70 -40.17 55.70
CA LEU A 4 -30.93 -39.00 55.30
C LEU A 4 -31.06 -38.80 53.77
N LEU A 5 -31.27 -37.56 53.32
CA LEU A 5 -31.13 -37.19 51.91
C LEU A 5 -30.09 -36.06 51.86
N VAL A 6 -28.86 -36.44 51.51
CA VAL A 6 -27.75 -35.54 51.24
C VAL A 6 -27.93 -35.04 49.81
N VAL A 7 -28.14 -33.73 49.65
CA VAL A 7 -28.18 -33.08 48.34
C VAL A 7 -26.76 -32.65 47.99
N ILE A 8 -26.16 -33.32 47.00
CA ILE A 8 -24.88 -32.91 46.40
C ILE A 8 -25.23 -31.90 45.30
N SER A 9 -24.99 -30.61 45.56
CA SER A 9 -25.03 -29.57 44.52
C SER A 9 -23.74 -29.59 43.73
N ILE A 10 -23.80 -30.09 42.49
CA ILE A 10 -22.71 -29.98 41.51
C ILE A 10 -22.74 -28.55 40.94
N PHE A 11 -21.76 -27.75 41.32
CA PHE A 11 -21.48 -26.45 40.70
C PHE A 11 -20.85 -26.70 39.32
N PHE A 12 -21.62 -26.59 38.24
CA PHE A 12 -21.07 -26.45 36.90
C PHE A 12 -20.56 -25.00 36.74
N CYS A 13 -19.27 -24.81 36.96
CA CYS A 13 -18.58 -23.58 36.60
C CYS A 13 -18.46 -23.54 35.07
N VAL A 14 -19.42 -22.92 34.39
CA VAL A 14 -19.29 -22.60 32.97
C VAL A 14 -18.25 -21.50 32.86
N ILE A 15 -17.02 -21.89 32.52
CA ILE A 15 -15.98 -20.97 32.10
C ILE A 15 -16.46 -20.37 30.77
N CYS A 16 -17.02 -19.16 30.82
CA CYS A 16 -17.22 -18.34 29.64
C CYS A 16 -15.85 -17.93 29.09
N PHE A 17 -15.21 -18.80 28.31
CA PHE A 17 -14.23 -18.37 27.34
C PHE A 17 -14.96 -17.45 26.37
N GLY A 18 -14.73 -16.14 26.50
CA GLY A 18 -15.14 -15.17 25.50
C GLY A 18 -14.52 -15.58 24.17
N MET A 19 -15.33 -16.13 23.27
CA MET A 19 -14.90 -16.39 21.91
C MET A 19 -14.55 -15.04 21.27
N PRO A 20 -13.51 -14.97 20.42
CA PRO A 20 -13.27 -13.78 19.62
C PRO A 20 -14.52 -13.50 18.80
N ASN A 21 -15.06 -12.29 18.93
CA ASN A 21 -16.20 -11.83 18.14
C ASN A 21 -15.89 -12.07 16.66
N ASN A 22 -16.58 -13.05 16.07
CA ASN A 22 -16.51 -13.34 14.65
C ASN A 22 -17.28 -12.22 13.95
N ILE A 23 -16.56 -11.18 13.49
CA ILE A 23 -17.08 -9.98 12.80
C ILE A 23 -17.92 -10.32 11.55
N LYS A 24 -17.98 -11.60 11.13
CA LYS A 24 -18.76 -12.08 9.99
C LYS A 24 -20.27 -12.20 10.23
N ALA A 25 -20.74 -12.20 11.48
CA ALA A 25 -22.17 -12.29 11.73
C ALA A 25 -22.81 -10.89 11.64
N ASP A 26 -23.73 -10.72 10.68
CA ASP A 26 -24.76 -9.67 10.62
C ASP A 26 -24.52 -8.35 9.88
N LEU A 27 -23.62 -8.27 8.89
CA LEU A 27 -23.64 -7.14 7.94
C LEU A 27 -23.68 -7.58 6.47
N PRO A 28 -24.53 -6.96 5.62
CA PRO A 28 -24.54 -7.24 4.20
C PRO A 28 -23.19 -6.85 3.58
N ILE A 29 -22.70 -7.68 2.66
CA ILE A 29 -21.35 -7.64 2.06
C ILE A 29 -20.92 -6.24 1.53
N ILE A 30 -21.87 -5.38 1.13
CA ILE A 30 -21.61 -4.00 0.69
C ILE A 30 -21.18 -3.10 1.87
N ASN A 31 -21.76 -3.29 3.06
CA ASN A 31 -21.44 -2.48 4.24
C ASN A 31 -20.00 -2.72 4.74
N GLN A 32 -19.39 -3.86 4.43
CA GLN A 32 -18.03 -4.19 4.88
C GLN A 32 -16.96 -3.34 4.16
N ALA A 33 -17.11 -3.11 2.86
CA ALA A 33 -16.15 -2.30 2.09
C ALA A 33 -16.18 -0.82 2.51
N GLU A 34 -17.38 -0.27 2.66
CA GLU A 34 -17.59 1.11 3.13
C GLU A 34 -17.15 1.29 4.59
N GLU A 35 -17.32 0.27 5.42
CA GLU A 35 -16.83 0.28 6.80
C GLU A 35 -15.30 0.30 6.87
N VAL A 36 -14.63 -0.50 6.04
CA VAL A 36 -13.17 -0.49 5.92
C VAL A 36 -12.67 0.86 5.40
N ASP A 37 -13.28 1.39 4.34
CA ASP A 37 -12.92 2.71 3.79
C ASP A 37 -13.11 3.83 4.83
N LYS A 38 -14.23 3.81 5.56
CA LYS A 38 -14.49 4.75 6.65
C LYS A 38 -13.48 4.60 7.79
N ALA A 39 -13.07 3.38 8.13
CA ALA A 39 -12.06 3.13 9.15
C ALA A 39 -10.67 3.65 8.74
N LEU A 40 -10.23 3.34 7.51
CA LEU A 40 -8.93 3.77 6.99
C LEU A 40 -8.88 5.30 6.77
N ASN A 41 -9.94 5.90 6.23
CA ASN A 41 -10.03 7.36 6.08
C ASN A 41 -10.14 8.06 7.44
N GLY A 42 -10.94 7.52 8.35
CA GLY A 42 -11.15 8.07 9.69
C GLY A 42 -9.90 8.06 10.56
N ILE A 43 -8.99 7.10 10.34
CA ILE A 43 -7.74 7.03 11.09
C ILE A 43 -6.59 7.84 10.47
N SER A 44 -6.72 8.28 9.21
CA SER A 44 -5.62 8.87 8.43
C SER A 44 -4.89 10.03 9.12
N ALA A 45 -5.62 10.87 9.86
CA ALA A 45 -5.05 12.00 10.61
C ALA A 45 -4.18 11.58 11.82
N TYR A 46 -4.32 10.34 12.28
CA TYR A 46 -3.62 9.78 13.44
C TYR A 46 -2.54 8.78 13.04
N VAL A 47 -2.28 8.64 11.74
CA VAL A 47 -1.27 7.72 11.20
C VAL A 47 0.07 8.44 11.09
N ASN A 48 1.13 7.77 11.54
CA ASN A 48 2.49 8.21 11.37
C ASN A 48 3.32 7.14 10.65
N VAL A 49 4.20 7.57 9.75
CA VAL A 49 5.20 6.72 9.09
C VAL A 49 6.56 7.11 9.64
N ASN A 50 7.28 6.14 10.21
CA ASN A 50 8.62 6.40 10.74
C ASN A 50 9.70 6.35 9.65
N GLU A 51 10.95 6.55 10.05
CA GLU A 51 12.14 6.49 9.19
C GLU A 51 12.39 5.13 8.52
N ASN A 52 11.79 4.06 9.04
CA ASN A 52 11.83 2.71 8.46
C ASN A 52 10.54 2.39 7.70
N SER A 53 9.75 3.40 7.34
CA SER A 53 8.52 3.23 6.56
C SER A 53 7.40 2.47 7.27
N ILE A 54 7.56 2.21 8.57
CA ILE A 54 6.60 1.48 9.38
C ILE A 54 5.47 2.42 9.79
N VAL A 55 4.25 1.98 9.52
CA VAL A 55 3.03 2.70 9.81
C VAL A 55 2.58 2.42 11.25
N SER A 56 2.28 3.48 11.99
CA SER A 56 1.74 3.42 13.36
C SER A 56 0.52 4.31 13.51
N ILE A 57 -0.35 4.01 14.48
CA ILE A 57 -1.57 4.79 14.79
C ILE A 57 -1.43 5.38 16.19
N ASN A 58 -1.73 6.67 16.35
CA ASN A 58 -1.94 7.28 17.67
C ASN A 58 -3.31 6.90 18.24
N GLU A 59 -3.44 5.67 18.76
CA GLU A 59 -4.72 5.11 19.22
C GLU A 59 -5.36 5.95 20.33
N ARG A 60 -4.54 6.53 21.21
CA ARG A 60 -5.02 7.34 22.34
C ARG A 60 -5.75 8.60 21.85
N GLU A 61 -5.15 9.30 20.89
CA GLU A 61 -5.72 10.52 20.31
C GLU A 61 -6.94 10.18 19.45
N ALA A 62 -6.86 9.14 18.63
CA ALA A 62 -7.99 8.67 17.83
C ALA A 62 -9.22 8.32 18.69
N LEU A 63 -9.04 7.59 19.80
CA LEU A 63 -10.12 7.28 20.74
C LEU A 63 -10.68 8.53 21.42
N LYS A 64 -9.81 9.47 21.80
CA LYS A 64 -10.21 10.74 22.42
C LYS A 64 -11.08 11.58 21.47
N ASP A 65 -10.77 11.55 20.18
CA ASP A 65 -11.47 12.31 19.13
C ASP A 65 -12.68 11.56 18.56
N GLY A 66 -13.07 10.44 19.19
CA GLY A 66 -14.31 9.72 18.90
C GLY A 66 -14.21 8.67 17.80
N ILE A 67 -13.01 8.30 17.36
CA ILE A 67 -12.82 7.15 16.48
C ILE A 67 -13.11 5.87 17.27
N SER A 68 -13.96 5.00 16.72
CA SER A 68 -14.34 3.76 17.39
C SER A 68 -13.18 2.78 17.48
N GLN A 69 -13.12 1.98 18.56
CA GLN A 69 -12.15 0.88 18.67
C GLN A 69 -12.22 -0.07 17.48
N LYS A 70 -13.43 -0.35 16.97
CA LYS A 70 -13.63 -1.18 15.77
C LYS A 70 -12.89 -0.61 14.56
N SER A 71 -12.96 0.70 14.33
CA SER A 71 -12.24 1.37 13.24
C SER A 71 -10.72 1.27 13.43
N ILE A 72 -10.24 1.46 14.65
CA ILE A 72 -8.82 1.32 14.99
C ILE A 72 -8.35 -0.12 14.72
N ASP A 73 -9.11 -1.13 15.14
CA ASP A 73 -8.75 -2.55 14.97
C ASP A 73 -8.70 -2.95 13.49
N ILE A 74 -9.67 -2.50 12.68
CA ILE A 74 -9.68 -2.70 11.23
C ILE A 74 -8.41 -2.08 10.60
N SER A 75 -8.11 -0.83 10.95
CA SER A 75 -6.95 -0.13 10.39
C SER A 75 -5.62 -0.73 10.83
N LYS A 76 -5.49 -1.15 12.10
CA LYS A 76 -4.29 -1.86 12.59
C LYS A 76 -4.06 -3.13 11.81
N ARG A 77 -5.13 -3.86 11.50
CA ARG A 77 -5.00 -5.11 10.74
C ARG A 77 -4.48 -4.88 9.32
N PHE A 78 -4.94 -3.80 8.67
CA PHE A 78 -4.41 -3.36 7.38
C PHE A 78 -2.93 -2.97 7.48
N PHE A 79 -2.58 -2.07 8.41
CA PHE A 79 -1.22 -1.55 8.52
C PHE A 79 -0.21 -2.58 9.01
N ASN A 80 -0.62 -3.53 9.86
CA ASN A 80 0.26 -4.62 10.27
C ASN A 80 0.68 -5.48 9.09
N GLU A 81 -0.22 -5.74 8.13
CA GLU A 81 0.15 -6.48 6.93
C GLU A 81 1.03 -5.64 6.00
N GLN A 82 0.73 -4.34 5.82
CA GLN A 82 1.62 -3.46 5.08
C GLN A 82 3.03 -3.43 5.70
N ASN A 83 3.12 -3.26 7.02
CA ASN A 83 4.38 -3.24 7.75
C ASN A 83 5.13 -4.56 7.59
N ARG A 84 4.44 -5.71 7.68
CA ARG A 84 5.05 -7.02 7.44
C ARG A 84 5.61 -7.13 6.03
N LEU A 85 4.91 -6.62 5.01
CA LEU A 85 5.40 -6.61 3.63
C LEU A 85 6.60 -5.67 3.48
N ILE A 86 6.58 -4.50 4.13
CA ILE A 86 7.70 -3.54 4.15
C ILE A 86 8.94 -4.17 4.79
N GLU A 87 8.79 -4.81 5.95
CA GLU A 87 9.87 -5.50 6.66
C GLU A 87 10.49 -6.62 5.80
N ALA A 88 9.66 -7.40 5.09
CA ALA A 88 10.15 -8.44 4.18
C ALA A 88 10.97 -7.86 3.02
N VAL A 89 10.53 -6.75 2.41
CA VAL A 89 11.30 -6.07 1.35
C VAL A 89 12.58 -5.48 1.91
N GLN A 90 12.55 -4.87 3.10
CA GLN A 90 13.74 -4.34 3.78
C GLN A 90 14.76 -5.44 4.13
N ALA A 91 14.29 -6.65 4.42
CA ALA A 91 15.12 -7.83 4.60
C ALA A 91 15.71 -8.38 3.29
N GLY A 92 15.37 -7.79 2.14
CA GLY A 92 15.86 -8.19 0.83
C GLY A 92 15.06 -9.33 0.17
N GLU A 93 13.85 -9.61 0.66
CA GLU A 93 12.97 -10.57 -0.02
C GLU A 93 12.43 -9.99 -1.33
N ASN A 94 12.33 -10.83 -2.37
CA ASN A 94 11.68 -10.42 -3.61
C ASN A 94 10.16 -10.38 -3.40
N LEU A 95 9.50 -9.36 -3.94
CA LEU A 95 8.04 -9.19 -3.83
C LEU A 95 7.24 -10.42 -4.29
N GLU A 96 7.77 -11.19 -5.25
CA GLU A 96 7.19 -12.42 -5.79
C GLU A 96 7.21 -13.59 -4.80
N ASP A 97 8.21 -13.61 -3.91
CA ASP A 97 8.42 -14.67 -2.93
C ASP A 97 7.67 -14.40 -1.62
N ILE A 98 7.27 -13.14 -1.38
CA ILE A 98 6.55 -12.73 -0.18
C ILE A 98 5.15 -13.35 -0.17
N LYS A 99 4.93 -14.25 0.79
CA LYS A 99 3.61 -14.85 1.02
C LYS A 99 2.65 -13.79 1.51
N ILE A 100 1.53 -13.62 0.81
CA ILE A 100 0.45 -12.73 1.22
C ILE A 100 -0.53 -13.47 2.14
N ASP A 101 -1.00 -12.81 3.20
CA ASP A 101 -2.08 -13.35 4.03
C ASP A 101 -3.40 -13.40 3.23
N LYS A 102 -3.74 -14.60 2.74
CA LYS A 102 -4.96 -14.86 1.98
C LYS A 102 -6.25 -14.60 2.78
N VAL A 103 -6.20 -14.74 4.10
CA VAL A 103 -7.35 -14.47 4.98
C VAL A 103 -7.61 -12.97 5.03
N LEU A 104 -6.56 -12.17 5.21
CA LEU A 104 -6.65 -10.72 5.17
C LEU A 104 -7.07 -10.23 3.78
N LEU A 105 -6.48 -10.76 2.71
CA LEU A 105 -6.90 -10.40 1.36
C LEU A 105 -8.40 -10.60 1.14
N LYS A 106 -8.94 -11.72 1.61
CA LYS A 106 -10.37 -12.02 1.51
C LYS A 106 -11.24 -11.07 2.35
N GLU A 107 -10.72 -10.63 3.50
CA GLU A 107 -11.42 -9.69 4.37
C GLU A 107 -11.51 -8.29 3.78
N PHE A 108 -10.46 -7.84 3.11
CA PHE A 108 -10.39 -6.51 2.50
C PHE A 108 -10.74 -6.52 1.00
N GLU A 109 -11.05 -7.69 0.42
CA GLU A 109 -11.30 -7.88 -1.02
C GLU A 109 -12.35 -6.90 -1.57
N ASN A 110 -13.48 -6.75 -0.87
CA ASN A 110 -14.54 -5.85 -1.31
C ASN A 110 -14.13 -4.37 -1.20
N TYR A 111 -13.34 -4.01 -0.20
CA TYR A 111 -12.76 -2.67 -0.08
C TYR A 111 -11.82 -2.39 -1.26
N PHE A 112 -10.93 -3.33 -1.57
CA PHE A 112 -10.03 -3.23 -2.71
C PHE A 112 -10.81 -3.05 -4.02
N ILE A 113 -11.80 -3.91 -4.29
CA ILE A 113 -12.66 -3.80 -5.48
C ILE A 113 -13.36 -2.43 -5.55
N MET A 114 -13.81 -1.90 -4.41
CA MET A 114 -14.46 -0.59 -4.33
C MET A 114 -13.51 0.56 -4.67
N VAL A 115 -12.26 0.51 -4.18
CA VAL A 115 -11.22 1.52 -4.49
C VAL A 115 -10.82 1.46 -5.96
N ALA A 116 -10.60 0.26 -6.52
CA ALA A 116 -10.27 0.06 -7.93
C ALA A 116 -11.31 0.62 -8.90
N LYS A 117 -12.59 0.39 -8.61
CA LYS A 117 -13.69 0.77 -9.51
C LYS A 117 -14.04 2.24 -9.46
N GLY A 118 -13.59 2.97 -8.43
CA GLY A 118 -14.08 4.31 -8.12
C GLY A 118 -15.57 4.29 -7.80
N LYS A 119 -15.95 4.15 -6.52
CA LYS A 119 -17.31 4.30 -5.94
C LYS A 119 -18.53 3.82 -6.76
N THR A 120 -18.40 2.84 -7.67
CA THR A 120 -19.52 2.35 -8.50
C THR A 120 -19.59 0.82 -8.54
N LYS A 121 -20.83 0.32 -8.60
CA LYS A 121 -21.31 -0.96 -8.04
C LYS A 121 -20.75 -2.25 -8.65
N LYS A 122 -20.64 -3.26 -7.76
CA LYS A 122 -20.78 -4.73 -7.87
C LYS A 122 -20.26 -5.44 -9.13
N GLN A 123 -19.32 -6.37 -8.91
CA GLN A 123 -19.29 -7.60 -9.70
C GLN A 123 -18.91 -8.77 -8.78
N THR A 124 -19.68 -9.85 -8.89
CA THR A 124 -19.52 -11.13 -8.21
C THR A 124 -18.59 -12.04 -9.00
N ASN A 125 -17.74 -12.79 -8.28
CA ASN A 125 -16.75 -13.78 -8.73
C ASN A 125 -15.43 -13.23 -9.27
N LEU A 126 -14.38 -13.21 -8.44
CA LEU A 126 -13.00 -12.98 -8.87
C LEU A 126 -12.05 -13.90 -8.08
N ASN A 127 -11.20 -14.64 -8.80
CA ASN A 127 -10.03 -15.30 -8.24
C ASN A 127 -9.07 -14.21 -7.70
N VAL A 128 -8.70 -14.35 -6.43
CA VAL A 128 -8.23 -13.34 -5.46
C VAL A 128 -6.85 -12.70 -5.77
N MET A 129 -6.36 -12.72 -7.03
CA MET A 129 -5.02 -12.22 -7.39
C MET A 129 -4.99 -11.39 -8.68
N ARG A 130 -6.10 -10.75 -9.07
CA ARG A 130 -6.03 -9.67 -10.07
C ARG A 130 -5.66 -8.39 -9.34
N ALA A 131 -4.37 -8.04 -9.32
CA ALA A 131 -3.83 -6.85 -8.64
C ALA A 131 -4.81 -5.67 -8.72
N ILE A 132 -5.40 -5.37 -7.57
CA ILE A 132 -6.29 -4.25 -7.42
C ILE A 132 -5.36 -3.06 -7.15
N GLY A 133 -5.31 -2.11 -8.06
CA GLY A 133 -4.58 -0.88 -7.80
C GLY A 133 -5.27 -0.04 -6.73
N GLY A 134 -4.69 1.11 -6.46
CA GLY A 134 -5.29 2.18 -5.66
C GLY A 134 -5.64 3.35 -6.56
N CYS A 135 -6.32 4.37 -6.03
CA CYS A 135 -6.34 5.70 -6.65
C CYS A 135 -6.94 5.76 -8.07
N ASN A 136 -8.03 5.01 -8.29
CA ASN A 136 -8.79 4.90 -9.55
C ASN A 136 -8.10 4.12 -10.68
N GLY A 137 -7.04 3.38 -10.40
CA GLY A 137 -6.43 2.44 -11.34
C GLY A 137 -6.45 0.99 -10.85
N ASP A 138 -6.52 0.04 -11.79
CA ASP A 138 -6.38 -1.39 -11.56
C ASP A 138 -5.88 -2.11 -12.83
N LYS A 139 -5.77 -3.45 -12.83
CA LYS A 139 -5.34 -4.21 -14.02
C LYS A 139 -6.23 -4.07 -15.27
N ASN A 140 -7.53 -3.83 -15.09
CA ASN A 140 -8.49 -3.68 -16.20
C ASN A 140 -8.60 -2.22 -16.67
N LYS A 141 -8.34 -1.27 -15.77
CA LYS A 141 -8.27 0.16 -16.02
C LYS A 141 -7.00 0.73 -15.39
N PRO A 142 -5.81 0.43 -15.95
CA PRO A 142 -4.55 0.90 -15.38
C PRO A 142 -4.44 2.42 -15.43
N HIS A 143 -3.63 2.98 -14.53
CA HIS A 143 -3.14 4.35 -14.71
C HIS A 143 -2.46 4.45 -16.08
N LEU A 144 -2.68 5.58 -16.77
CA LEU A 144 -2.07 5.83 -18.09
C LEU A 144 -0.56 5.65 -18.00
N CYS A 145 0.05 5.12 -19.07
CA CYS A 145 1.50 5.08 -19.30
C CYS A 145 1.88 6.33 -20.10
N PRO A 146 2.32 7.42 -19.45
CA PRO A 146 2.54 8.70 -20.13
C PRO A 146 3.81 8.58 -20.98
N PRO A 147 3.94 9.34 -22.09
CA PRO A 147 5.15 9.27 -22.89
C PRO A 147 6.37 9.78 -22.11
N ARG A 148 7.55 9.29 -22.47
CA ARG A 148 8.83 9.84 -22.01
C ARG A 148 9.21 11.04 -22.87
N GLU A 149 9.40 12.19 -22.25
CA GLU A 149 9.78 13.43 -22.93
C GLU A 149 11.26 13.77 -22.68
N VAL A 150 12.00 14.12 -23.73
CA VAL A 150 13.37 14.64 -23.60
C VAL A 150 13.30 16.06 -23.03
N LYS A 151 13.95 16.29 -21.90
CA LYS A 151 14.04 17.62 -21.26
C LYS A 151 15.41 18.27 -21.43
N LEU A 152 16.46 17.46 -21.50
CA LEU A 152 17.84 17.89 -21.78
C LEU A 152 18.52 16.88 -22.71
N GLU A 153 19.43 17.36 -23.54
CA GLU A 153 20.22 16.55 -24.47
C GLU A 153 21.60 17.17 -24.70
N ASN A 154 22.54 16.37 -25.19
CA ASN A 154 23.91 16.80 -25.53
C ASN A 154 24.66 17.43 -24.34
N ILE A 155 24.40 16.94 -23.12
CA ILE A 155 25.01 17.44 -21.88
C ILE A 155 25.92 16.39 -21.24
N SER A 156 26.79 16.82 -20.32
CA SER A 156 27.56 15.89 -19.49
C SER A 156 26.66 15.24 -18.43
N LEU A 157 27.09 14.08 -17.94
CA LEU A 157 26.42 13.36 -16.85
C LEU A 157 26.30 14.21 -15.58
N GLU A 158 27.36 14.94 -15.22
CA GLU A 158 27.36 15.83 -14.05
C GLU A 158 26.29 16.92 -14.16
N VAL A 159 26.15 17.54 -15.33
CA VAL A 159 25.12 18.54 -15.60
C VAL A 159 23.72 17.92 -15.51
N ALA A 160 23.55 16.70 -16.05
CA ALA A 160 22.27 16.00 -16.00
C ALA A 160 21.83 15.68 -14.56
N GLN A 161 22.74 15.11 -13.77
CA GLN A 161 22.47 14.76 -12.37
C GLN A 161 22.21 16.01 -11.53
N LYS A 162 23.03 17.06 -11.69
CA LYS A 162 22.84 18.32 -10.97
C LYS A 162 21.51 18.96 -11.30
N TRP A 163 21.13 19.02 -12.58
CA TRP A 163 19.85 19.58 -12.99
C TRP A 163 18.67 18.83 -12.35
N LEU A 164 18.70 17.50 -12.33
CA LEU A 164 17.65 16.70 -11.69
C LEU A 164 17.51 16.98 -10.19
N LEU A 165 18.64 17.04 -9.47
CA LEU A 165 18.64 17.40 -8.04
C LEU A 165 18.07 18.81 -7.82
N ASP A 166 18.48 19.78 -8.65
CA ASP A 166 17.99 21.16 -8.58
C ASP A 166 16.48 21.26 -8.90
N GLN A 167 15.92 20.31 -9.68
CA GLN A 167 14.47 20.20 -9.95
C GLN A 167 13.68 19.46 -8.86
N GLY A 168 14.35 19.04 -7.78
CA GLY A 168 13.74 18.34 -6.65
C GLY A 168 13.54 16.84 -6.86
N PHE A 169 14.28 16.23 -7.80
CA PHE A 169 14.39 14.79 -7.87
C PHE A 169 15.42 14.28 -6.85
N HIS A 170 15.21 13.07 -6.35
CA HIS A 170 16.21 12.28 -5.63
C HIS A 170 16.61 11.05 -6.45
N ARG A 171 17.71 10.41 -6.07
CA ARG A 171 18.12 9.15 -6.69
C ARG A 171 17.09 8.08 -6.35
N THR A 172 16.57 7.38 -7.36
CA THR A 172 15.61 6.30 -7.13
C THR A 172 16.26 5.22 -6.25
N SER A 173 15.50 4.69 -5.30
CA SER A 173 15.91 3.61 -4.42
C SER A 173 16.34 2.36 -5.20
N SER A 174 17.35 1.66 -4.70
CA SER A 174 17.96 0.56 -5.45
C SER A 174 17.04 -0.65 -5.68
N TYR A 175 16.13 -0.90 -4.73
CA TYR A 175 15.11 -1.95 -4.89
C TYR A 175 14.02 -1.57 -5.90
N ALA A 176 13.91 -0.28 -6.24
CA ALA A 176 12.87 0.29 -7.10
C ALA A 176 13.37 0.55 -8.53
N GLY A 177 14.47 -0.08 -8.94
CA GLY A 177 15.08 0.12 -10.26
C GLY A 177 16.12 1.25 -10.31
N GLY A 178 16.33 1.97 -9.19
CA GLY A 178 17.51 2.81 -9.03
C GLY A 178 18.77 1.96 -9.18
N GLY A 179 19.64 2.29 -10.12
CA GLY A 179 20.92 1.60 -10.25
C GLY A 179 21.69 1.52 -8.92
N LYS A 180 22.62 0.56 -8.81
CA LYS A 180 23.47 0.42 -7.61
C LYS A 180 24.18 1.75 -7.29
N ALA A 181 24.47 1.98 -6.00
CA ALA A 181 25.16 3.19 -5.50
C ALA A 181 26.55 3.45 -6.10
N SER A 182 27.13 2.52 -6.87
CA SER A 182 28.31 2.77 -7.67
C SER A 182 27.94 3.72 -8.81
N ASP A 183 28.18 5.00 -8.56
CA ASP A 183 28.26 6.10 -9.51
C ASP A 183 28.54 5.62 -10.96
N PRO A 184 27.64 5.88 -11.93
CA PRO A 184 26.57 6.89 -11.88
C PRO A 184 25.16 6.40 -11.63
N ALA A 185 24.43 7.15 -10.79
CA ALA A 185 22.97 7.07 -10.74
C ALA A 185 22.38 7.61 -12.05
N LEU A 186 21.56 6.79 -12.70
CA LEU A 186 20.92 7.11 -13.99
C LEU A 186 19.38 7.14 -13.90
N ASP A 187 18.81 6.77 -12.75
CA ASP A 187 17.37 6.82 -12.49
C ASP A 187 17.10 7.69 -11.27
N PHE A 188 16.15 8.60 -11.43
CA PHE A 188 15.79 9.61 -10.46
C PHE A 188 14.27 9.67 -10.31
N THR A 189 13.83 9.91 -9.08
CA THR A 189 12.42 9.95 -8.70
C THR A 189 12.09 11.31 -8.13
N LYS A 190 10.92 11.84 -8.49
CA LYS A 190 10.30 12.98 -7.81
C LYS A 190 8.89 12.61 -7.41
N CYS A 191 8.62 12.58 -6.11
CA CYS A 191 7.26 12.34 -5.60
C CYS A 191 6.28 13.39 -6.12
N VAL A 192 5.11 12.95 -6.58
CA VAL A 192 4.00 13.83 -6.97
C VAL A 192 2.68 13.39 -6.33
N SER A 193 1.75 14.33 -6.22
CA SER A 193 0.36 14.06 -5.85
C SER A 193 -0.49 13.99 -7.13
N ALA A 194 -0.86 12.78 -7.53
CA ALA A 194 -1.68 12.54 -8.73
C ALA A 194 -2.89 11.66 -8.39
N ASN A 195 -3.89 11.67 -9.27
CA ASN A 195 -5.06 10.77 -9.20
C ASN A 195 -5.86 10.80 -7.88
N SER A 196 -5.81 11.93 -7.16
CA SER A 196 -6.39 12.07 -5.80
C SER A 196 -5.91 10.99 -4.82
N CYS A 197 -4.64 10.61 -4.96
CA CYS A 197 -4.01 9.55 -4.18
C CYS A 197 -3.27 10.09 -2.95
N VAL A 198 -2.89 9.18 -2.06
CA VAL A 198 -1.92 9.45 -0.99
C VAL A 198 -0.63 10.02 -1.58
N LYS A 199 -0.02 10.99 -0.87
CA LYS A 199 1.21 11.65 -1.31
C LYS A 199 2.31 10.61 -1.60
N CYS A 200 3.13 10.86 -2.61
CA CYS A 200 4.23 9.99 -3.06
C CYS A 200 3.83 8.64 -3.67
N ALA A 201 2.54 8.27 -3.71
CA ALA A 201 2.13 7.06 -4.43
C ALA A 201 2.37 7.16 -5.95
N PHE A 202 2.53 8.37 -6.48
CA PHE A 202 2.96 8.61 -7.85
C PHE A 202 4.31 9.33 -7.85
N ARG A 203 5.06 9.14 -8.93
CA ARG A 203 6.29 9.86 -9.20
C ARG A 203 6.34 10.39 -10.62
N ASP A 204 7.18 11.39 -10.82
CA ASP A 204 7.84 11.60 -12.09
C ASP A 204 9.14 10.79 -12.09
N GLN A 205 9.34 9.95 -13.10
CA GLN A 205 10.59 9.24 -13.33
C GLN A 205 11.47 10.08 -14.25
N ALA A 206 12.71 10.32 -13.87
CA ALA A 206 13.73 10.82 -14.76
C ALA A 206 14.80 9.75 -15.02
N VAL A 207 15.11 9.51 -16.29
CA VAL A 207 16.17 8.59 -16.72
C VAL A 207 17.22 9.36 -17.50
N ILE A 208 18.48 9.17 -17.11
CA ILE A 208 19.66 9.63 -17.85
C ILE A 208 20.12 8.49 -18.75
N SER A 209 20.26 8.77 -20.05
CA SER A 209 20.77 7.80 -21.03
C SER A 209 21.88 8.40 -21.87
N GLU A 210 22.90 7.61 -22.20
CA GLU A 210 24.02 8.02 -23.04
C GLU A 210 23.65 7.88 -24.53
N ASP A 211 24.11 8.82 -25.35
CA ASP A 211 23.89 8.85 -26.81
C ASP A 211 24.91 8.02 -27.62
N GLY A 212 25.84 7.33 -26.94
CA GLY A 212 26.93 6.56 -27.52
C GLY A 212 28.15 7.37 -27.98
N LYS A 213 28.15 8.69 -27.73
CA LYS A 213 29.25 9.61 -28.03
C LYS A 213 29.79 10.29 -26.77
N GLY A 214 29.49 9.75 -25.59
CA GLY A 214 29.84 10.35 -24.30
C GLY A 214 28.98 11.56 -23.92
N GLN A 215 27.86 11.79 -24.61
CA GLN A 215 26.87 12.80 -24.22
C GLN A 215 25.63 12.11 -23.66
N TYR A 216 24.92 12.83 -22.78
CA TYR A 216 23.76 12.30 -22.08
C TYR A 216 22.51 13.10 -22.42
N LYS A 217 21.37 12.43 -22.34
CA LYS A 217 20.04 13.03 -22.38
C LYS A 217 19.26 12.66 -21.13
N VAL A 218 18.38 13.56 -20.71
CA VAL A 218 17.44 13.35 -19.61
C VAL A 218 16.05 13.23 -20.22
N THR A 219 15.40 12.10 -19.97
CA THR A 219 13.99 11.90 -20.29
C THR A 219 13.16 11.84 -19.01
N ILE A 220 12.00 12.49 -19.01
CA ILE A 220 11.04 12.43 -17.90
C ILE A 220 9.76 11.74 -18.36
N GLN A 221 9.27 10.81 -17.54
CA GLN A 221 7.93 10.27 -17.60
C GLN A 221 7.14 10.82 -16.41
N GLU A 222 6.11 11.63 -16.68
CA GLU A 222 5.36 12.29 -15.62
C GLU A 222 4.25 11.39 -15.06
N SER A 223 4.04 11.42 -13.75
CA SER A 223 2.91 10.83 -13.00
C SER A 223 2.64 9.33 -13.21
N GLU A 224 3.67 8.50 -13.06
CA GLU A 224 3.54 7.03 -12.98
C GLU A 224 3.41 6.51 -11.55
N PRO A 225 2.85 5.30 -11.32
CA PRO A 225 2.86 4.65 -10.01
C PRO A 225 4.28 4.50 -9.46
N ASN A 226 4.52 4.91 -8.22
CA ASN A 226 5.87 5.01 -7.68
C ASN A 226 6.43 3.63 -7.23
N PRO A 227 7.49 3.08 -7.86
CA PRO A 227 8.11 1.81 -7.45
C PRO A 227 8.84 1.89 -6.10
N GLU A 228 9.09 3.08 -5.57
CA GLU A 228 9.64 3.28 -4.22
C GLU A 228 8.58 3.04 -3.14
N VAL A 229 7.97 1.85 -3.14
CA VAL A 229 6.82 1.50 -2.30
C VAL A 229 7.10 1.54 -0.79
N LEU A 230 8.36 1.63 -0.36
CA LEU A 230 8.70 1.84 1.03
C LEU A 230 8.63 3.33 1.43
N GLU A 231 8.56 4.28 0.51
CA GLU A 231 8.66 5.71 0.86
C GLU A 231 7.32 6.35 1.27
N TYR A 232 6.22 5.58 1.26
CA TYR A 232 4.88 6.14 1.50
C TYR A 232 3.85 5.10 1.95
N VAL A 233 2.74 5.57 2.52
CA VAL A 233 1.59 4.72 2.90
C VAL A 233 0.91 4.18 1.65
N TRP A 234 0.65 2.88 1.60
CA TRP A 234 0.03 2.29 0.43
C TRP A 234 -1.46 2.68 0.35
N PRO A 235 -1.96 3.13 -0.81
CA PRO A 235 -3.38 3.41 -1.00
C PRO A 235 -4.25 2.13 -0.96
N SER A 236 -3.64 0.95 -1.10
CA SER A 236 -4.27 -0.36 -0.91
C SER A 236 -3.22 -1.41 -0.49
N VAL A 237 -3.60 -2.48 0.21
CA VAL A 237 -2.65 -3.56 0.60
C VAL A 237 -1.99 -4.20 -0.62
N THR A 238 -2.65 -4.15 -1.77
CA THR A 238 -2.13 -4.71 -3.03
C THR A 238 -1.35 -3.71 -3.87
N TRP A 239 -1.11 -2.48 -3.38
CA TRP A 239 -0.49 -1.42 -4.15
C TRP A 239 0.89 -1.82 -4.67
N GLY A 240 1.77 -2.38 -3.83
CA GLY A 240 3.09 -2.82 -4.29
C GLY A 240 3.04 -3.82 -5.45
N PHE A 241 2.07 -4.74 -5.43
CA PHE A 241 1.85 -5.69 -6.53
C PHE A 241 1.27 -5.03 -7.78
N TYR A 242 0.39 -4.04 -7.61
CA TYR A 242 -0.12 -3.26 -8.73
C TYR A 242 0.99 -2.44 -9.39
N VAL A 243 1.81 -1.75 -8.60
CA VAL A 243 2.95 -0.96 -9.07
C VAL A 243 3.91 -1.86 -9.84
N LYS A 244 4.30 -2.99 -9.26
CA LYS A 244 5.17 -3.96 -9.95
C LYS A 244 4.56 -4.47 -11.26
N TRP A 245 3.31 -4.90 -11.25
CA TRP A 245 2.65 -5.33 -12.50
C TRP A 245 2.58 -4.20 -13.53
N TRP A 246 2.32 -2.98 -13.09
CA TRP A 246 2.23 -1.82 -13.97
C TRP A 246 3.56 -1.63 -14.69
N HIS A 247 4.69 -1.68 -13.96
CA HIS A 247 6.07 -1.55 -14.45
C HIS A 247 6.62 -2.77 -15.23
N ASP A 248 6.12 -3.98 -14.96
CA ASP A 248 6.63 -5.20 -15.59
C ASP A 248 5.84 -5.59 -16.84
N ASN A 249 4.57 -5.17 -16.93
CA ASN A 249 3.62 -5.75 -17.89
C ASN A 249 2.73 -4.74 -18.63
N TYR A 250 2.67 -3.48 -18.21
CA TYR A 250 1.79 -2.49 -18.84
C TYR A 250 2.56 -1.29 -19.40
N CYS A 251 3.49 -0.75 -18.62
CA CYS A 251 4.41 0.34 -18.90
C CYS A 251 5.78 -0.05 -18.33
#